data_AF-A0A7V3F649-F1
#
_entry.id   AF-A0A7V3F649-F1
#
_cell.length_a   1.000
_cell.length_b   1.000
_cell.length_c   1.000
_cell.angle_alpha   90.00
_cell.angle_beta   90.00
_cell.angle_gamma   90.00
#
_symmetry.space_group_name_H-M   'P 1'
#
loop_
_entity.id
_entity.type
_entity.pdbx_description
1 polymer ?
#
loop_
_entity_poly.entity_id
_entity_poly.type
_entity_poly.pdbx_seq_one_letter_code
_entity_poly.pdbx_strand_id
1 'polypeptide(L)'
;MPCSLWAAAPDLETLVREIAQQLRCPVCQGLSVSDSPSELAHEMRAVVREQLQQGKTRQEILDYFVQRYGEWILLAPPKRGFNLVIWLLPFALLPVGALAVYAGTRRWVRNRQAATPPSAALDPRYAERLQRELDSYT
;
A
#
# COMPACT_ATOMS: atom_id res chain seq x y z
N MET A 1 -40.83 -12.96 19.21
CA MET A 1 -40.46 -13.68 17.97
C MET A 1 -39.16 -13.09 17.47
N PRO A 2 -38.04 -13.82 17.51
CA PRO A 2 -36.74 -13.26 17.18
C PRO A 2 -36.65 -13.05 15.66
N CYS A 3 -36.29 -11.83 15.26
CA CYS A 3 -36.01 -11.47 13.89
C CYS A 3 -34.62 -12.02 13.54
N SER A 4 -34.56 -13.28 13.10
CA SER A 4 -33.34 -13.95 12.67
C SER A 4 -32.88 -13.42 11.31
N LEU A 5 -31.78 -12.67 11.31
CA LEU A 5 -30.50 -13.06 10.69
C LEU A 5 -30.57 -13.78 9.32
N TRP A 6 -31.34 -13.30 8.36
CA TRP A 6 -31.22 -13.78 6.98
C TRP A 6 -30.90 -12.61 6.05
N ALA A 7 -29.61 -12.39 5.81
CA ALA A 7 -29.22 -11.76 4.56
C ALA A 7 -29.66 -12.73 3.46
N ALA A 8 -30.54 -12.29 2.55
CA ALA A 8 -30.87 -13.06 1.36
C ALA A 8 -29.55 -13.43 0.66
N ALA A 9 -29.37 -14.72 0.34
CA ALA A 9 -28.17 -15.16 -0.36
C ALA A 9 -28.03 -14.35 -1.66
N PRO A 10 -26.83 -13.85 -2.00
CA PRO A 10 -26.63 -13.06 -3.20
C PRO A 10 -27.06 -13.86 -4.42
N ASP A 11 -27.73 -13.20 -5.36
CA ASP A 11 -28.15 -13.83 -6.59
C ASP A 11 -26.94 -14.29 -7.41
N LEU A 12 -27.15 -15.33 -8.23
CA LEU A 12 -26.08 -15.92 -9.04
C LEU A 12 -25.45 -14.88 -9.97
N GLU A 13 -26.23 -13.97 -10.55
CA GLU A 13 -25.73 -12.95 -11.47
C GLU A 13 -24.85 -11.92 -10.77
N THR A 14 -25.14 -11.58 -9.52
CA THR A 14 -24.28 -10.74 -8.68
C THR A 14 -22.97 -11.43 -8.36
N LEU A 15 -22.99 -12.73 -8.01
CA LEU A 15 -21.75 -13.48 -7.82
C LEU A 15 -20.90 -13.56 -9.09
N VAL A 16 -21.53 -13.82 -10.25
CA VAL A 16 -20.86 -13.81 -11.55
C VAL A 16 -20.23 -12.45 -11.82
N ARG A 17 -20.96 -11.37 -11.60
CA ARG A 17 -20.49 -10.00 -11.79
C ARG A 17 -19.32 -9.66 -10.86
N GLU A 18 -19.39 -10.02 -9.58
CA GLU A 18 -18.31 -9.78 -8.62
C GLU A 18 -17.02 -10.52 -9.01
N ILE A 19 -17.12 -11.75 -9.51
CA ILE A 19 -15.95 -12.50 -9.99
C ILE A 19 -15.43 -11.89 -11.30
N ALA A 20 -16.32 -11.54 -12.23
CA ALA A 20 -15.96 -10.93 -13.51
C ALA A 20 -15.30 -9.55 -13.35
N GLN A 21 -15.62 -8.80 -12.30
CA GLN A 21 -14.93 -7.54 -11.96
C GLN A 21 -13.48 -7.75 -11.52
N GLN A 22 -13.14 -8.92 -11.00
CA GLN A 22 -11.77 -9.26 -10.60
C GLN A 22 -10.91 -9.73 -11.78
N LEU A 23 -11.53 -10.02 -12.92
CA LEU A 23 -10.89 -10.52 -14.14
C LEU A 23 -10.75 -9.40 -15.17
N ARG A 24 -9.57 -9.31 -15.78
CA ARG A 24 -9.24 -8.36 -16.84
C ARG A 24 -9.62 -8.96 -18.18
N CYS A 25 -10.23 -8.18 -19.06
CA CYS A 25 -10.44 -8.63 -20.43
C CYS A 25 -9.10 -8.58 -21.18
N PRO A 26 -8.59 -9.70 -21.72
CA PRO A 26 -7.27 -9.74 -22.35
C PRO A 26 -7.24 -9.08 -23.74
N VAL A 27 -8.40 -8.95 -24.38
CA VAL A 27 -8.55 -8.34 -25.72
C VAL A 27 -9.01 -6.88 -25.65
N CYS A 28 -9.25 -6.36 -24.46
CA CYS A 28 -9.81 -5.03 -24.25
C CYS A 28 -8.77 -4.06 -23.68
N GLN A 29 -8.93 -2.77 -23.98
CA GLN A 29 -8.04 -1.71 -23.50
C GLN A 29 -8.27 -1.39 -22.01
N GLY A 30 -7.90 -2.30 -21.12
CA GLY A 30 -7.88 -2.05 -19.67
C GLY A 30 -9.23 -2.17 -18.95
N LEU A 31 -10.23 -2.76 -19.60
CA LEU A 31 -11.54 -3.02 -18.99
C LEU A 31 -11.57 -4.37 -18.25
N SER A 32 -12.45 -4.46 -17.26
CA SER A 32 -12.81 -5.72 -16.62
C SER A 32 -13.63 -6.62 -17.56
N VAL A 33 -13.71 -7.90 -17.23
CA VAL A 33 -14.58 -8.85 -17.95
C VAL A 33 -16.06 -8.54 -17.69
N SER A 34 -16.41 -7.91 -16.57
CA SER A 34 -17.79 -7.49 -16.32
C SER A 34 -18.24 -6.35 -17.24
N ASP A 35 -17.36 -5.39 -17.52
CA ASP A 35 -17.73 -4.13 -18.16
C ASP A 35 -17.45 -4.13 -19.68
N SER A 36 -16.60 -5.05 -20.15
CA SER A 36 -16.29 -5.16 -21.57
C SER A 36 -17.45 -5.78 -22.39
N PRO A 37 -17.84 -5.18 -23.53
CA PRO A 37 -18.82 -5.74 -24.45
C PRO A 37 -18.24 -6.78 -25.43
N SER A 38 -16.95 -7.16 -25.30
CA SER A 38 -16.33 -8.12 -26.23
C SER A 38 -16.92 -9.53 -26.11
N GLU A 39 -16.98 -10.27 -27.22
CA GLU A 39 -17.45 -11.66 -27.25
C GLU A 39 -16.71 -12.57 -26.26
N LEU A 40 -15.39 -12.40 -26.15
CA LEU A 40 -14.58 -13.13 -25.16
C LEU A 40 -15.02 -12.85 -23.72
N ALA A 41 -15.36 -11.60 -23.39
CA ALA A 41 -15.85 -11.27 -22.05
C ALA A 41 -17.21 -11.92 -21.75
N HIS A 42 -18.08 -12.06 -22.76
CA HIS A 42 -19.33 -12.80 -22.63
C HIS A 42 -19.09 -14.30 -22.39
N GLU A 43 -18.17 -14.91 -23.14
CA GLU A 43 -17.78 -16.31 -22.96
C GLU A 43 -17.18 -16.55 -21.56
N MET A 44 -16.26 -15.69 -21.11
CA MET A 44 -15.68 -15.78 -19.77
C MET A 44 -16.76 -15.68 -18.67
N ARG A 45 -17.74 -14.78 -18.80
CA ARG A 45 -18.88 -14.70 -17.86
C ARG A 45 -19.75 -15.96 -17.88
N ALA A 46 -19.93 -16.59 -19.05
CA ALA A 46 -20.64 -17.86 -19.15
C ALA A 46 -19.88 -18.98 -18.40
N VAL A 47 -18.57 -19.06 -18.56
CA VAL A 47 -17.72 -20.02 -17.84
C VAL A 47 -17.77 -19.78 -16.33
N VAL A 48 -17.70 -18.53 -15.86
CA VAL A 48 -17.84 -18.21 -14.42
C VAL A 48 -19.19 -18.70 -13.88
N ARG A 49 -20.28 -18.47 -14.62
CA ARG A 49 -21.62 -18.92 -14.24
C ARG A 49 -21.70 -20.45 -14.13
N GLU A 50 -21.13 -21.15 -15.09
CA GLU A 50 -21.09 -22.62 -15.08
C GLU A 50 -20.31 -23.15 -13.87
N GLN A 51 -19.14 -22.58 -13.57
CA GLN A 51 -18.33 -23.01 -12.42
C GLN A 51 -19.02 -22.74 -11.08
N LEU A 52 -19.75 -21.62 -10.96
CA LEU A 52 -20.57 -21.32 -9.78
C LEU A 52 -21.73 -22.32 -9.63
N GLN A 53 -22.37 -22.70 -10.73
CA GLN A 53 -23.42 -23.73 -10.72
C GLN A 53 -22.88 -25.12 -10.35
N GLN A 54 -21.62 -25.41 -10.71
CA GLN A 54 -20.89 -26.60 -10.27
C GLN A 54 -20.50 -26.56 -8.78
N GLY A 55 -20.82 -25.48 -8.05
CA GLY A 55 -20.51 -25.35 -6.63
C GLY A 55 -19.05 -24.98 -6.33
N LYS A 56 -18.29 -24.52 -7.33
CA LYS A 56 -16.91 -24.08 -7.10
C LYS A 56 -16.87 -22.77 -6.33
N THR A 57 -15.83 -22.64 -5.51
CA THR A 57 -15.56 -21.43 -4.75
C THR A 57 -14.99 -20.33 -5.64
N ARG A 58 -15.14 -19.08 -5.20
CA ARG A 58 -14.55 -17.91 -5.89
C ARG A 58 -13.06 -18.11 -6.19
N GLN A 59 -12.31 -18.61 -5.21
CA GLN A 59 -10.86 -18.79 -5.34
C GLN A 59 -10.50 -19.79 -6.46
N GLU A 60 -11.22 -20.91 -6.52
CA GLU A 60 -11.01 -21.94 -7.54
C GLU A 60 -11.35 -21.44 -8.95
N ILE A 61 -12.37 -20.59 -9.08
CA ILE A 61 -12.74 -19.97 -10.36
C ILE A 61 -11.63 -19.02 -10.81
N LEU A 62 -11.12 -18.18 -9.92
CA LEU A 62 -10.00 -17.28 -10.24
C LEU A 62 -8.74 -18.08 -10.60
N ASP A 63 -8.42 -19.12 -9.83
CA ASP A 63 -7.27 -19.99 -10.07
C ASP A 63 -7.39 -20.73 -11.42
N TYR A 64 -8.60 -21.09 -11.85
CA TYR A 64 -8.87 -21.65 -13.19
C TYR A 64 -8.48 -20.68 -14.31
N PHE A 65 -8.85 -19.40 -14.19
CA PHE A 65 -8.46 -18.38 -15.17
C PHE A 65 -6.96 -18.06 -15.11
N VAL A 66 -6.35 -18.03 -13.92
CA VAL A 66 -4.90 -17.83 -13.75
C VAL A 66 -4.10 -18.97 -14.38
N GLN A 67 -4.53 -20.22 -14.24
CA GLN A 67 -3.84 -21.34 -14.87
C GLN A 67 -3.84 -21.27 -16.40
N ARG A 68 -4.89 -20.68 -17.00
CA ARG A 68 -5.04 -20.60 -18.46
C ARG A 68 -4.45 -19.33 -19.07
N TYR A 69 -4.59 -18.19 -18.39
CA TYR A 69 -4.18 -16.89 -18.89
C TYR A 69 -2.97 -16.30 -18.16
N GLY A 70 -2.60 -16.82 -17.00
CA GLY A 70 -1.54 -16.28 -16.13
C GLY A 70 -2.05 -15.29 -15.09
N GLU A 71 -1.19 -14.85 -14.17
CA GLU A 71 -1.57 -13.97 -13.06
C GLU A 71 -2.05 -12.57 -13.51
N TRP A 72 -1.64 -12.12 -14.70
CA TRP A 72 -2.01 -10.81 -15.25
C TRP A 72 -3.50 -10.67 -15.57
N ILE A 73 -4.23 -11.79 -15.63
CA ILE A 73 -5.68 -11.80 -15.83
C ILE A 73 -6.41 -11.25 -14.61
N LEU A 74 -5.80 -11.28 -13.43
CA LEU A 74 -6.39 -10.68 -12.23
C LEU A 74 -6.15 -9.17 -12.26
N LEU A 75 -7.20 -8.38 -11.98
CA LEU A 75 -7.06 -6.92 -11.86
C LEU A 75 -6.13 -6.53 -10.70
N ALA A 76 -6.09 -7.35 -9.66
CA ALA A 76 -5.19 -7.17 -8.53
C ALA A 76 -4.25 -8.37 -8.41
N PRO A 77 -2.93 -8.14 -8.27
CA PRO A 77 -1.97 -9.21 -8.07
C PRO A 77 -2.30 -9.97 -6.76
N PRO A 78 -2.33 -11.31 -6.78
CA PRO A 78 -2.65 -12.09 -5.60
C PRO A 78 -1.58 -11.85 -4.53
N LYS A 79 -2.01 -11.69 -3.27
CA LYS A 79 -1.13 -11.56 -2.11
C LYS A 79 -0.52 -12.91 -1.72
N ARG A 80 0.16 -13.58 -2.65
CA ARG A 80 0.82 -14.87 -2.43
C ARG A 80 2.25 -14.84 -2.99
N GLY A 81 3.14 -15.61 -2.37
CA GLY A 81 4.53 -15.77 -2.83
C GLY A 81 5.31 -14.45 -2.92
N PHE A 82 5.93 -14.19 -4.07
CA PHE A 82 6.77 -13.02 -4.31
C PHE A 82 6.01 -11.69 -4.19
N ASN A 83 4.73 -11.65 -4.57
CA ASN A 83 3.92 -10.43 -4.42
C ASN A 83 3.80 -9.98 -2.97
N LEU A 84 3.82 -10.89 -1.99
CA LEU A 84 3.81 -10.50 -0.57
C LEU A 84 5.04 -9.69 -0.19
N VAL A 85 6.20 -9.97 -0.77
CA VAL A 85 7.44 -9.22 -0.49
C VAL A 85 7.28 -7.76 -0.91
N ILE A 86 6.71 -7.52 -2.10
CA ILE A 86 6.42 -6.17 -2.60
C ILE A 86 5.46 -5.43 -1.66
N TRP A 87 4.46 -6.13 -1.14
CA TRP A 87 3.52 -5.56 -0.17
C TRP A 87 4.15 -5.29 1.20
N LEU A 88 5.10 -6.11 1.66
CA LEU A 88 5.78 -5.95 2.96
C LEU A 88 6.94 -4.94 2.92
N LEU A 89 7.59 -4.77 1.77
CA LEU A 89 8.71 -3.86 1.57
C LEU A 89 8.45 -2.44 2.09
N PRO A 90 7.34 -1.74 1.76
CA PRO A 90 7.11 -0.38 2.25
C PRO A 90 7.01 -0.32 3.79
N PHE A 91 6.41 -1.33 4.42
CA PHE A 91 6.28 -1.40 5.88
C PHE A 91 7.61 -1.70 6.58
N ALA A 92 8.53 -2.40 5.90
CA ALA A 92 9.88 -2.64 6.42
C ALA A 92 10.82 -1.45 6.19
N LEU A 93 10.73 -0.79 5.03
CA LEU A 93 11.64 0.29 4.65
C LEU A 93 11.40 1.57 5.46
N LEU A 94 10.14 1.89 5.77
CA LEU A 94 9.79 3.08 6.56
C LEU A 94 10.46 3.14 7.95
N PRO A 95 10.33 2.13 8.83
CA PRO A 95 10.97 2.16 10.14
C PRO A 95 12.50 2.13 10.03
N VAL A 96 13.05 1.36 9.08
CA VAL A 96 14.50 1.31 8.86
C VAL A 96 15.05 2.68 8.45
N GLY A 97 14.38 3.35 7.51
CA GLY A 97 14.75 4.71 7.08
C GLY A 97 14.61 5.73 8.20
N ALA A 98 13.50 5.69 8.95
CA ALA A 98 13.28 6.58 10.09
C ALA A 98 14.36 6.40 11.18
N LEU A 99 14.71 5.15 11.49
CA LEU A 99 15.74 4.83 12.47
C LEU A 99 17.13 5.29 12.02
N ALA A 100 17.45 5.12 10.73
CA ALA A 100 18.71 5.56 10.14
C ALA A 100 18.86 7.09 10.21
N VAL A 101 17.81 7.84 9.87
CA VAL A 101 17.79 9.31 9.98
C VAL A 101 17.90 9.75 11.44
N TYR A 102 17.15 9.13 12.34
CA TYR A 102 17.20 9.44 13.78
C TYR A 102 18.61 9.19 14.36
N ALA A 103 19.21 8.04 14.06
CA ALA A 103 20.56 7.71 14.52
C ALA A 103 21.61 8.65 13.91
N GLY A 104 21.48 8.98 12.62
CA GLY A 104 22.36 9.90 11.91
C GLY A 104 22.32 11.31 12.48
N THR A 105 21.13 11.87 12.67
CA THR A 105 20.96 13.21 13.26
C THR A 105 21.47 13.28 14.69
N ARG A 106 21.16 12.28 15.52
CA ARG A 106 21.64 12.22 16.91
C ARG A 106 23.17 12.14 16.98
N ARG A 107 23.81 11.36 16.10
CA ARG A 107 25.27 11.27 16.00
C ARG A 107 25.89 12.60 15.54
N TRP A 108 25.26 13.27 14.58
CA TRP A 108 25.74 14.54 14.05
C TRP A 108 25.64 15.68 15.07
N VAL A 109 24.52 15.80 15.78
CA VAL A 109 24.35 16.78 16.87
C VAL A 109 25.34 16.54 18.00
N ARG A 110 25.53 15.27 18.42
CA ARG A 110 26.49 14.94 19.48
C ARG A 110 27.93 15.27 19.08
N ASN A 111 28.32 14.98 17.84
CA ASN A 111 29.64 15.36 17.33
C ASN A 111 29.82 16.88 17.21
N ARG A 112 28.76 17.63 16.88
CA ARG A 112 28.81 19.09 16.89
C ARG A 112 28.96 19.68 18.29
N GLN A 113 28.30 19.11 19.30
CA GLN A 113 28.46 19.54 20.70
C GLN A 113 29.88 19.27 21.23
N ALA A 114 30.50 18.15 20.83
CA ALA A 114 31.89 17.87 21.15
C ALA A 114 32.88 18.79 20.41
N ALA A 115 32.47 19.36 19.27
CA ALA A 115 33.25 20.30 18.47
C ALA A 115 32.94 21.78 18.79
N THR A 116 32.06 22.08 19.75
CA THR A 116 31.82 23.45 20.20
C THR A 116 33.11 23.99 20.85
N PRO A 117 33.79 24.98 20.24
CA PRO A 117 34.99 25.54 20.84
C PRO A 117 34.62 26.24 22.16
N PRO A 118 35.53 26.27 23.15
CA PRO A 118 35.33 26.99 24.42
C PRO A 118 34.94 28.47 24.25
N SER A 119 35.16 29.06 23.07
CA SER A 119 34.75 30.43 22.73
C SER A 119 33.24 30.64 22.59
N ALA A 120 32.43 29.57 22.62
CA ALA A 120 30.96 29.67 22.67
C ALA A 120 30.45 30.02 24.09
N ALA A 121 31.25 29.80 25.13
CA ALA A 121 31.06 30.51 26.38
C ALA A 121 31.61 31.93 26.16
N LEU A 122 30.77 32.96 26.32
CA LEU A 122 31.20 34.35 26.16
C LEU A 122 32.48 34.59 26.95
N ASP A 123 33.55 35.01 26.26
CA ASP A 123 34.77 35.46 26.92
C ASP A 123 34.39 36.63 27.86
N PRO A 124 34.79 36.58 29.15
CA PRO A 124 34.50 37.64 30.12
C PRO A 124 34.83 39.05 29.60
N ARG A 125 35.88 39.19 28.80
CA ARG A 125 36.29 40.49 28.22
C ARG A 125 35.35 41.03 27.15
N TYR A 126 34.56 40.17 26.52
CA TYR A 126 33.52 40.57 25.58
C TYR A 126 32.21 40.90 26.30
N ALA A 127 31.88 40.16 27.35
CA ALA A 127 30.72 40.46 28.20
C ALA A 127 30.81 41.86 28.83
N GLU A 128 31.99 42.23 29.37
CA GLU A 128 32.24 43.56 29.93
C GLU A 128 32.23 44.69 28.89
N ARG A 129 32.53 44.38 27.62
CA ARG A 129 32.46 45.36 26.52
C ARG A 129 31.01 45.62 26.12
N LEU A 130 30.20 44.57 26.00
CA LEU A 130 28.76 44.71 25.72
C LEU A 130 28.06 45.51 26.83
N GLN A 131 28.34 45.22 28.10
CA GLN A 131 27.74 45.93 29.22
C GLN A 131 28.05 47.42 29.19
N ARG A 132 29.32 47.79 28.91
CA ARG A 132 29.70 49.19 28.74
C ARG A 132 28.97 49.89 27.60
N GLU A 133 28.74 49.20 26.48
CA GLU A 133 27.93 49.76 25.39
C GLU A 133 26.49 49.96 25.85
N LEU A 134 25.86 48.97 26.49
CA LEU A 134 24.49 49.07 27.00
C LEU A 134 24.31 50.23 28.01
N ASP A 135 25.25 50.40 28.93
CA ASP A 135 25.26 51.48 29.91
C ASP A 135 25.43 52.86 29.26
N SER A 136 26.08 52.94 28.10
CA SER A 136 26.22 54.20 27.35
C SER A 136 24.96 54.62 26.58
N TYR A 137 24.01 53.69 26.38
CA TYR A 137 22.73 53.95 25.71
C TYR A 137 21.59 54.29 26.68
N THR A 138 21.81 54.17 27.99
CA THR A 138 20.82 54.43 29.05
C THR A 138 21.16 55.72 29.79
#